data_AF-A0A1R1CCC3-F1
#
_entry.id   AF-A0A1R1CCC3-F1
#
_cell.length_a   1.000
_cell.length_b   1.000
_cell.length_c   1.000
_cell.angle_alpha   90.00
_cell.angle_beta   90.00
_cell.angle_gamma   90.00
#
_symmetry.space_group_name_H-M   'P 1'
#
loop_
_entity.id
_entity.type
_entity.pdbx_description
1 polymer ?
#
loop_
_entity_poly.entity_id
_entity_poly.type
_entity_poly.pdbx_seq_one_letter_code
_entity_poly.pdbx_strand_id
1 'polypeptide(L)'
;MNEQQATQWRKRRTMGKGKYVMYFGILTWGIAVTAIITGMEWLTQHTFQMSWLYIRLIVFASIGFFISVLRWEARERKFKSYLTKKGASE
;
A
#
# COMPACT_ATOMS: atom_id res chain seq x y z
N MET A 1 -14.72 -1.23 12.07
CA MET A 1 -14.94 -1.24 10.61
C MET A 1 -16.44 -1.17 10.42
N ASN A 2 -16.94 -0.25 9.59
CA ASN A 2 -18.39 -0.08 9.36
C ASN A 2 -18.90 -1.02 8.24
N GLU A 3 -20.21 -1.23 8.10
CA GLU A 3 -20.79 -2.14 7.09
C GLU A 3 -20.33 -1.83 5.66
N GLN A 4 -20.36 -0.56 5.27
CA GLN A 4 -19.87 -0.12 3.95
C GLN A 4 -18.39 -0.46 3.73
N GLN A 5 -17.56 -0.29 4.77
CA GLN A 5 -16.13 -0.64 4.70
C GLN A 5 -15.94 -2.15 4.58
N ALA A 6 -16.73 -2.94 5.32
CA ALA A 6 -16.72 -4.40 5.29
C ALA A 6 -17.05 -4.93 3.89
N THR A 7 -18.09 -4.39 3.25
CA THR A 7 -18.50 -4.75 1.89
C THR A 7 -17.44 -4.38 0.86
N GLN A 8 -16.87 -3.18 0.95
CA GLN A 8 -15.79 -2.78 0.04
C GLN A 8 -14.51 -3.60 0.23
N TRP A 9 -14.18 -3.97 1.46
CA TRP A 9 -13.04 -4.85 1.73
C TRP A 9 -13.28 -6.25 1.22
N ARG A 10 -14.51 -6.78 1.34
CA ARG A 10 -14.89 -8.09 0.78
C ARG A 10 -14.67 -8.11 -0.74
N LYS A 11 -15.06 -7.05 -1.46
CA LYS A 11 -14.76 -6.88 -2.90
C LYS A 11 -13.26 -6.78 -3.20
N ARG A 12 -12.48 -6.09 -2.36
CA ARG A 12 -11.02 -5.96 -2.55
C ARG A 12 -10.26 -7.23 -2.20
N ARG A 13 -10.78 -8.05 -1.28
CA ARG A 13 -10.15 -9.30 -0.85
C ARG A 13 -10.09 -10.34 -1.97
N THR A 14 -11.06 -10.34 -2.90
CA THR A 14 -11.12 -11.30 -4.01
C THR A 14 -9.96 -11.17 -5.01
N MET A 15 -9.30 -10.00 -5.07
CA MET A 15 -8.10 -9.81 -5.90
C MET A 15 -6.88 -10.59 -5.40
N GLY A 16 -6.88 -11.00 -4.12
CA GLY A 16 -5.76 -11.69 -3.48
C GLY A 16 -4.66 -10.75 -2.96
N LYS A 17 -3.94 -11.22 -1.93
CA LYS A 17 -2.89 -10.47 -1.22
C LYS A 17 -1.77 -10.01 -2.16
N GLY A 18 -1.30 -10.89 -3.06
CA GLY A 18 -0.20 -10.60 -3.99
C GLY A 18 -0.50 -9.42 -4.92
N LYS A 19 -1.62 -9.48 -5.65
CA LYS A 19 -2.02 -8.39 -6.57
C LYS A 19 -2.25 -7.08 -5.82
N TYR A 20 -2.90 -7.14 -4.65
CA TYR A 20 -3.12 -5.94 -3.85
C TYR A 20 -1.80 -5.27 -3.42
N VAL A 21 -0.85 -6.07 -2.93
CA VAL A 21 0.46 -5.55 -2.49
C VAL A 21 1.26 -5.01 -3.68
N MET A 22 1.17 -5.65 -4.85
CA MET A 22 1.83 -5.16 -6.05
C MET A 22 1.27 -3.81 -6.52
N TYR A 23 -0.06 -3.68 -6.68
CA TYR A 23 -0.67 -2.44 -7.16
C TYR A 23 -0.64 -1.30 -6.13
N PHE A 24 -1.12 -1.57 -4.91
CA PHE A 24 -1.29 -0.55 -3.88
C PHE A 24 -0.04 -0.31 -3.03
N GLY A 25 0.88 -1.27 -3.01
CA GLY A 25 2.17 -1.14 -2.35
C GLY A 25 3.24 -0.73 -3.32
N ILE A 26 3.76 -1.69 -4.07
CA ILE A 26 4.96 -1.49 -4.89
C ILE A 26 4.73 -0.38 -5.92
N LEU A 27 3.69 -0.48 -6.74
CA LEU A 27 3.44 0.51 -7.79
C LEU A 27 3.09 1.88 -7.20
N THR A 28 2.11 1.92 -6.28
CA THR A 28 1.63 3.20 -5.76
C THR A 28 2.69 3.88 -4.89
N TRP A 29 3.32 3.18 -3.94
CA TRP A 29 4.33 3.79 -3.07
C TRP A 29 5.67 3.98 -3.76
N GLY A 30 6.16 2.96 -4.46
CA GLY A 30 7.47 3.03 -5.12
C GLY A 30 7.51 4.14 -6.15
N ILE A 31 6.49 4.23 -7.03
CA ILE A 31 6.45 5.26 -8.08
C ILE A 31 6.11 6.62 -7.48
N ALA A 32 5.09 6.73 -6.62
CA ALA A 32 4.67 8.04 -6.10
C ALA A 32 5.76 8.70 -5.24
N VAL A 33 6.39 7.96 -4.32
CA VAL A 33 7.44 8.54 -3.46
C VAL A 33 8.68 8.88 -4.28
N THR A 34 9.06 8.03 -5.24
CA THR A 34 10.18 8.34 -6.14
C THR A 34 9.88 9.60 -6.94
N ALA A 35 8.70 9.72 -7.53
CA ALA A 35 8.31 10.90 -8.31
C ALA A 35 8.31 12.18 -7.46
N ILE A 36 7.81 12.12 -6.22
CA ILE A 36 7.82 13.27 -5.29
C ILE A 36 9.25 13.68 -4.94
N ILE A 37 10.07 12.73 -4.52
CA ILE A 37 11.46 12.99 -4.11
C ILE A 37 12.26 13.52 -5.31
N THR A 38 12.13 12.89 -6.47
CA THR A 38 12.80 13.32 -7.70
C THR A 38 12.35 14.71 -8.16
N GLY A 39 11.04 15.01 -8.10
CA GLY A 39 10.55 16.35 -8.39
C GLY A 39 11.09 17.39 -7.41
N MET A 40 11.15 17.06 -6.12
CA MET A 40 11.70 17.94 -5.10
C MET A 40 13.22 18.17 -5.27
N GLU A 41 13.96 17.12 -5.60
CA GLU A 41 15.40 17.18 -5.88
C GLU A 41 15.70 18.02 -7.12
N TRP A 42 14.88 17.89 -8.18
CA TRP A 42 15.00 18.74 -9.36
C TRP A 42 14.77 20.22 -9.03
N LEU A 43 13.76 20.53 -8.21
CA LEU A 43 13.43 21.90 -7.81
C LEU A 43 14.48 22.54 -6.88
N THR A 44 15.23 21.74 -6.10
CA THR A 44 16.13 22.26 -5.08
C THR A 44 17.60 22.19 -5.47
N GLN A 45 18.03 21.09 -6.10
CA GLN A 45 19.45 20.80 -6.33
C GLN A 45 19.87 20.98 -7.79
N HIS A 46 18.93 21.04 -8.74
CA HIS A 46 19.20 21.07 -10.19
C HIS A 46 20.16 19.99 -10.70
N THR A 47 20.49 18.99 -9.89
CA THR A 47 21.37 17.88 -10.24
C THR A 47 20.53 16.61 -10.27
N PHE A 48 20.69 15.83 -11.33
CA PHE A 48 19.92 14.62 -11.54
C PHE A 48 20.86 13.46 -11.86
N GLN A 49 21.07 12.59 -10.88
CA GLN A 49 21.84 11.36 -11.06
C GLN A 49 20.90 10.18 -11.29
N MET A 50 20.92 9.65 -12.52
CA MET A 50 20.09 8.51 -12.91
C MET A 50 20.31 7.28 -12.02
N SER A 51 21.57 7.00 -11.65
CA SER A 51 21.94 5.86 -10.81
C SER A 51 21.26 5.88 -9.44
N TRP A 52 21.11 7.07 -8.85
CA TRP A 52 20.50 7.25 -7.54
C TRP A 52 18.97 7.07 -7.58
N LEU A 53 18.34 7.42 -8.71
CA LEU A 53 16.92 7.21 -8.93
C LEU A 53 16.54 5.72 -8.91
N TYR A 54 17.32 4.86 -9.58
CA TYR A 54 17.05 3.41 -9.58
C TYR A 54 17.19 2.80 -8.18
N ILE A 55 18.21 3.21 -7.42
CA ILE A 55 18.41 2.75 -6.04
C ILE A 55 17.22 3.16 -5.16
N ARG A 56 16.81 4.44 -5.22
CA ARG A 56 15.64 4.94 -4.47
C ARG A 56 14.37 4.20 -4.85
N LEU A 57 14.15 3.93 -6.13
CA LEU A 57 12.96 3.22 -6.59
C LEU A 57 12.88 1.81 -6.00
N ILE A 58 13.99 1.07 -5.95
CA ILE A 58 14.06 -0.27 -5.34
C ILE A 58 13.82 -0.20 -3.83
N VAL A 59 14.45 0.76 -3.14
CA VAL A 59 14.30 0.94 -1.68
C VAL A 59 12.85 1.32 -1.33
N PHE A 60 12.28 2.32 -2.00
CA PHE A 60 10.90 2.75 -1.76
C PHE A 60 9.87 1.70 -2.18
N ALA A 61 10.11 0.95 -3.26
CA ALA A 61 9.30 -0.20 -3.63
C ALA A 61 9.29 -1.27 -2.53
N SER A 62 10.45 -1.56 -1.94
CA SER A 62 10.60 -2.53 -0.84
C SER A 62 9.84 -2.05 0.40
N ILE A 63 9.98 -0.78 0.79
CA ILE A 63 9.23 -0.19 1.90
C ILE A 63 7.71 -0.25 1.63
N GLY A 64 7.27 0.12 0.42
CA GLY A 64 5.89 0.07 -0.01
C GLY A 64 5.28 -1.34 0.03
N PHE A 65 6.08 -2.36 -0.28
CA PHE A 65 5.73 -3.77 -0.14
C PHE A 65 5.40 -4.11 1.32
N PHE A 66 6.32 -3.84 2.25
CA PHE A 66 6.11 -4.13 3.68
C PHE A 66 4.88 -3.39 4.24
N ILE A 67 4.75 -2.10 3.95
CA ILE A 67 3.60 -1.30 4.38
C ILE A 67 2.29 -1.91 3.87
N SER A 68 2.25 -2.36 2.63
CA SER A 68 1.02 -2.91 2.04
C SER A 68 0.67 -4.30 2.56
N VAL A 69 1.68 -5.12 2.85
CA VAL A 69 1.49 -6.40 3.54
C VAL A 69 0.90 -6.16 4.93
N LEU A 70 1.51 -5.29 5.73
CA LEU A 70 1.01 -4.94 7.07
C LEU A 70 -0.40 -4.34 7.01
N ARG A 71 -0.67 -3.45 6.06
CA ARG A 71 -1.98 -2.82 5.87
C ARG A 71 -3.05 -3.84 5.47
N TRP A 72 -2.69 -4.83 4.64
CA TRP A 72 -3.59 -5.92 4.28
C TRP A 72 -3.96 -6.73 5.53
N GLU A 73 -2.97 -7.15 6.31
CA GLU A 73 -3.21 -7.95 7.51
C GLU A 73 -3.99 -7.19 8.58
N ALA A 74 -3.69 -5.91 8.80
CA ALA A 74 -4.44 -5.07 9.72
C ALA A 74 -5.93 -4.98 9.33
N ARG A 75 -6.23 -4.86 8.03
CA ARG A 75 -7.62 -4.84 7.54
C ARG A 75 -8.29 -6.19 7.63
N GLU A 76 -7.55 -7.27 7.37
CA GLU A 76 -8.07 -8.63 7.50
C GLU A 76 -8.40 -8.97 8.96
N ARG A 77 -7.56 -8.57 9.92
CA ARG A 77 -7.85 -8.65 11.35
C ARG A 77 -9.11 -7.87 11.72
N LYS A 78 -9.21 -6.60 11.31
CA LYS A 78 -10.40 -5.76 11.57
C LYS A 78 -11.68 -6.35 10.97
N PHE A 79 -11.59 -6.97 9.80
CA PHE A 79 -12.72 -7.63 9.14
C PHE A 79 -13.15 -8.90 9.89
N LYS A 80 -12.21 -9.74 10.33
CA LYS A 80 -12.50 -10.90 11.18
C LYS A 80 -13.20 -10.49 12.48
N SER A 81 -12.68 -9.48 13.18
CA SER A 81 -13.31 -8.96 14.40
C SER A 81 -14.73 -8.44 14.17
N TYR A 82 -14.97 -7.79 13.02
CA TYR A 82 -16.31 -7.34 12.64
C TYR A 82 -17.28 -8.52 12.42
N LEU A 83 -16.84 -9.58 11.73
CA LEU A 83 -17.66 -10.78 11.53
C LEU A 83 -17.98 -11.50 12.84
N THR A 84 -17.00 -11.65 13.74
CA THR A 84 -17.22 -12.24 15.07
C THR A 84 -18.24 -11.44 15.86
N LYS A 85 -18.16 -10.11 15.83
CA LYS A 85 -19.13 -9.25 16.55
C LYS A 85 -20.55 -9.36 15.96
N LYS A 86 -20.68 -9.46 14.63
CA LYS A 86 -21.98 -9.58 13.95
C LYS A 86 -22.63 -10.95 14.20
N GLY A 87 -21.86 -12.03 14.15
CA GLY A 87 -22.38 -13.37 14.45
C GLY A 87 -22.64 -13.66 15.93
N ALA A 88 -22.15 -12.80 16.84
CA ALA A 88 -22.48 -12.85 18.26
C ALA A 88 -23.71 -11.99 18.63
N SER A 89 -24.26 -11.23 17.67
CA SER A 89 -25.46 -10.39 17.84
C SER A 89 -26.71 -10.95 17.16
N GLU A 90 -26.59 -12.09 16.49
CA GLU A 90 -27.68 -12.90 15.91
C GLU A 90 -27.94 -14.12 16.81
#